data_AF-Q9JIV0-F1
#
_entry.id   AF-Q9JIV0-F1
#
_cell.length_a   1.000
_cell.length_b   1.000
_cell.length_c   1.000
_cell.angle_alpha   90.00
_cell.angle_beta   90.00
_cell.angle_gamma   90.00
#
_symmetry.space_group_name_H-M   'P 1'
#
loop_
_entity.id
_entity.type
_entity.pdbx_description
1 polymer ?
#
loop_
_entity_poly.entity_id
_entity_poly.type
_entity_poly.pdbx_seq_one_letter_code
_entity_poly.pdbx_strand_id
1 'polypeptide(L)'
;PPVFPTTQKNLFVSETRALDSRFSLEGASDADIGTNALLTYRLSPSEYFSLEVPTTDELVKPLELVLKKPLDRERDSELHLVVKAT
;
A
#
# COMPACT_ATOMS: atom_id res chain seq x y z
N PRO A 1 -11.72 -15.32 0.62
CA PRO A 1 -11.56 -14.04 -0.10
C PRO A 1 -10.92 -12.96 0.79
N PRO A 2 -10.04 -12.11 0.23
CA PRO A 2 -9.29 -11.13 1.00
C PRO A 2 -10.20 -10.10 1.66
N VAL A 3 -9.98 -9.86 2.95
CA VAL A 3 -10.64 -8.81 3.72
C VAL A 3 -9.59 -7.89 4.32
N PHE A 4 -9.70 -6.60 4.01
CA PHE A 4 -8.90 -5.59 4.71
C PHE A 4 -9.53 -5.27 6.07
N PRO A 5 -8.72 -5.09 7.13
CA PRO A 5 -9.24 -4.68 8.44
C PRO A 5 -9.87 -3.28 8.40
N THR A 6 -9.40 -2.43 7.50
CA THR A 6 -9.85 -1.03 7.35
C THR A 6 -10.21 -0.74 5.90
N THR A 7 -11.39 -0.14 5.66
CA THR A 7 -11.87 0.23 4.31
C THR A 7 -11.13 1.42 3.71
N GLN A 8 -10.67 2.37 4.54
CA GLN A 8 -9.93 3.55 4.11
C GLN A 8 -8.86 3.91 5.13
N LYS A 9 -7.65 4.22 4.67
CA LYS A 9 -6.52 4.65 5.51
C LYS A 9 -6.04 6.02 5.06
N ASN A 10 -6.18 7.01 5.94
CA ASN A 10 -5.70 8.37 5.70
C ASN A 10 -4.24 8.48 6.14
N LEU A 11 -3.37 8.89 5.22
CA LEU A 11 -1.95 9.10 5.48
C LEU A 11 -1.61 10.57 5.35
N PHE A 12 -1.07 11.15 6.41
CA PHE A 12 -0.53 12.50 6.38
C PHE A 12 0.97 12.43 6.12
N VAL A 13 1.38 12.99 4.97
CA VAL A 13 2.76 12.92 4.46
C VAL A 13 3.24 14.34 4.24
N SER A 14 4.36 14.71 4.86
CA SER A 14 4.99 16.01 4.60
C SER A 14 5.55 16.06 3.19
N GLU A 15 5.37 17.17 2.48
CA GLU A 15 5.97 17.38 1.15
C GLU A 15 7.50 17.34 1.16
N THR A 16 8.09 17.67 2.31
CA THR A 16 9.53 17.62 2.56
C THR A 16 10.05 16.21 2.83
N ARG A 17 9.21 15.17 2.75
CA ARG A 17 9.66 13.79 2.93
C ARG A 17 10.65 13.40 1.83
N ALA A 18 11.67 12.68 2.26
CA ALA A 18 12.65 12.12 1.34
C ALA A 18 11.99 11.11 0.39
N LEU A 19 12.53 11.04 -0.82
CA LEU A 19 12.23 9.96 -1.76
C LEU A 19 12.62 8.61 -1.14
N ASP A 20 11.96 7.56 -1.58
CA ASP A 20 12.04 6.19 -1.07
C ASP A 20 11.62 6.03 0.40
N SER A 21 10.99 7.05 1.00
CA SER A 21 10.33 6.91 2.29
C SER A 21 9.20 5.87 2.21
N ARG A 22 9.15 4.99 3.21
CA ARG A 22 8.23 3.85 3.25
C ARG A 22 7.15 4.04 4.30
N PHE A 23 5.92 3.67 3.95
CA PHE A 23 4.76 3.73 4.83
C PHE A 23 4.15 2.34 4.97
N SER A 24 4.16 1.81 6.20
CA SER A 24 3.53 0.53 6.48
C SER A 24 2.01 0.63 6.36
N LEU A 25 1.46 -0.18 5.47
CA LEU A 25 0.05 -0.40 5.23
C LEU A 25 -0.35 -1.76 5.82
N GLU A 26 -1.57 -1.82 6.34
CA GLU A 26 -2.13 -3.08 6.82
C GLU A 26 -2.50 -3.94 5.61
N GLY A 27 -2.04 -5.19 5.60
CA GLY A 27 -2.41 -6.16 4.58
C GLY A 27 -3.87 -6.59 4.70
N ALA A 28 -4.39 -7.18 3.64
CA ALA A 28 -5.60 -7.96 3.71
C ALA A 28 -5.30 -9.31 4.38
N SER A 29 -6.33 -9.92 4.96
CA SER A 29 -6.31 -11.27 5.50
C SER A 29 -7.29 -12.13 4.73
N ASP A 30 -6.90 -13.36 4.37
CA ASP A 30 -7.80 -14.37 3.82
C ASP A 30 -7.96 -15.52 4.81
N ALA A 31 -9.19 -16.04 4.90
CA ALA A 31 -9.53 -17.20 5.74
C ALA A 31 -9.23 -18.54 5.05
N ASP A 32 -8.90 -18.50 3.76
CA ASP A 32 -8.55 -19.69 2.98
C ASP A 32 -7.17 -20.25 3.38
N ILE A 33 -6.90 -21.53 3.08
CA ILE A 33 -5.68 -22.26 3.47
C ILE A 33 -4.96 -22.77 2.21
N GLY A 34 -3.62 -22.76 2.23
CA GLY A 34 -2.78 -23.24 1.12
C GLY A 34 -2.62 -22.19 0.03
N THR A 35 -2.56 -22.60 -1.24
CA THR A 35 -2.36 -21.68 -2.38
C THR A 35 -3.46 -20.62 -2.51
N ASN A 36 -4.66 -20.89 -1.98
CA ASN A 36 -5.77 -19.94 -1.99
C ASN A 36 -5.62 -18.84 -0.92
N ALA A 37 -4.68 -18.99 0.03
CA ALA A 37 -4.34 -17.97 1.01
C ALA A 37 -3.30 -16.95 0.47
N LEU A 38 -2.76 -17.18 -0.73
CA LEU A 38 -1.74 -16.31 -1.31
C LEU A 38 -2.38 -15.02 -1.81
N LEU A 39 -2.14 -13.93 -1.09
CA LEU A 39 -2.66 -12.62 -1.43
C LEU A 39 -1.72 -11.87 -2.36
N THR A 40 -2.27 -11.46 -3.51
CA THR A 40 -1.60 -10.55 -4.44
C THR A 40 -2.14 -9.14 -4.25
N TYR A 41 -1.24 -8.18 -4.09
CA TYR A 41 -1.64 -6.78 -3.92
C TYR A 41 -1.28 -5.93 -5.13
N ARG A 42 -2.20 -5.04 -5.50
CA ARG A 42 -2.02 -4.11 -6.61
C ARG A 42 -2.47 -2.70 -6.22
N LEU A 43 -1.60 -1.72 -6.47
CA LEU A 43 -1.92 -0.30 -6.35
C LEU A 43 -2.51 0.23 -7.66
N SER A 44 -3.46 1.15 -7.57
CA SER A 44 -3.90 1.97 -8.70
C SER A 44 -2.72 2.73 -9.32
N PRO A 45 -2.77 3.08 -10.62
CA PRO A 45 -1.73 3.87 -11.26
C PRO A 45 -1.49 5.17 -10.47
N SER A 46 -0.26 5.36 -9.99
CA SER A 46 0.17 6.54 -9.24
C SER A 46 1.60 6.89 -9.63
N GLU A 47 1.85 8.17 -9.89
CA GLU A 47 3.21 8.67 -10.17
C GLU A 47 4.01 8.92 -8.90
N TYR A 48 3.32 9.14 -7.78
CA TYR A 48 3.93 9.54 -6.52
C TYR A 48 4.33 8.35 -5.66
N PHE A 49 3.50 7.32 -5.66
CA PHE A 49 3.64 6.18 -4.77
C PHE A 49 3.71 4.87 -5.54
N SER A 50 4.57 3.98 -5.06
CA SER A 50 4.64 2.58 -5.49
C SER A 50 4.31 1.67 -4.30
N LEU A 51 3.76 0.50 -4.57
CA LEU A 51 3.49 -0.51 -3.54
C LEU A 51 4.55 -1.61 -3.63
N GLU A 52 5.29 -1.81 -2.56
CA GLU A 52 6.19 -2.94 -2.38
C GLU A 52 5.49 -4.01 -1.53
N VAL A 53 5.38 -5.21 -2.11
CA VAL A 53 4.83 -6.39 -1.46
C VAL A 53 6.01 -7.30 -1.10
N PRO A 54 6.21 -7.64 0.19
CA PRO A 54 7.27 -8.55 0.56
C PRO A 54 7.04 -9.94 -0.06
N THR A 55 8.04 -10.45 -0.77
CA THR A 55 8.02 -11.72 -1.52
C THR A 55 8.17 -12.97 -0.65
N THR A 56 8.08 -12.86 0.67
CA THR A 56 8.25 -14.00 1.58
C THR A 56 6.90 -14.51 2.02
N ASP A 57 6.64 -15.80 1.74
CA ASP A 57 5.47 -16.64 2.08
C ASP A 57 4.98 -16.62 3.55
N GLU A 58 5.55 -15.77 4.40
CA GLU A 58 5.15 -15.63 5.80
C GLU A 58 4.00 -14.63 5.93
N LEU A 59 2.82 -15.14 5.57
CA LEU A 59 1.42 -14.90 5.98
C LEU A 59 0.96 -13.54 6.57
N VAL A 60 1.79 -12.69 7.16
CA VAL A 60 1.32 -11.46 7.85
C VAL A 60 2.38 -10.35 7.85
N LYS A 61 2.99 -10.03 6.69
CA LYS A 61 3.85 -8.83 6.60
C LYS A 61 3.07 -7.61 6.13
N PRO A 62 3.34 -6.43 6.71
CA PRO A 62 2.72 -5.19 6.27
C PRO A 62 3.19 -4.84 4.86
N LEU A 63 2.28 -4.31 4.06
CA LEU A 63 2.58 -3.75 2.75
C LEU A 63 3.36 -2.45 2.94
N GLU A 64 4.31 -2.16 2.06
CA GLU A 64 5.07 -0.91 2.13
C GLU A 64 4.70 -0.01 0.95
N LEU A 65 4.14 1.16 1.25
CA LEU A 65 3.93 2.22 0.26
C LEU A 65 5.20 3.07 0.20
N VAL A 66 5.84 3.14 -0.95
CA VAL A 66 7.11 3.82 -1.16
C VAL A 66 6.90 5.09 -1.98
N LEU A 67 7.37 6.23 -1.47
CA LEU A 67 7.33 7.50 -2.20
C LEU A 67 8.41 7.54 -3.28
N LYS A 68 8.02 7.57 -4.55
CA LYS A 68 8.95 7.59 -5.70
C LYS A 68 9.18 8.97 -6.29
N LYS A 69 8.26 9.92 -6.05
CA LYS A 69 8.32 11.28 -6.58
C LYS A 69 8.06 12.28 -5.45
N PRO A 70 8.68 13.47 -5.45
CA PRO A 70 8.42 14.45 -4.41
C PRO A 70 6.95 14.86 -4.46
N LEU A 71 6.38 15.09 -3.27
CA LEU A 71 5.04 15.64 -3.13
C LEU A 71 5.14 17.16 -3.18
N ASP A 72 4.11 17.77 -3.73
CA ASP A 72 3.97 19.21 -3.88
C ASP A 72 2.52 19.54 -3.52
N ARG A 73 2.30 20.09 -2.33
CA ARG A 73 0.94 20.33 -1.82
C ARG A 73 0.23 21.41 -2.65
N GLU A 74 0.96 22.37 -3.19
CA GLU A 74 0.42 23.44 -4.05
C GLU A 74 -0.09 22.88 -5.38
N ARG A 75 0.49 21.77 -5.86
CA ARG A 75 0.03 21.07 -7.06
C ARG A 75 -1.07 20.05 -6.77
N ASP A 76 -0.80 19.13 -5.85
CA ASP A 76 -1.67 18.00 -5.51
C ASP A 76 -1.83 17.93 -3.98
N SER A 77 -2.84 18.61 -3.45
CA SER A 77 -3.09 18.68 -2.00
C SER A 77 -3.58 17.35 -1.42
N GLU A 78 -4.22 16.50 -2.24
CA GLU A 78 -4.74 15.19 -1.83
C GLU A 78 -4.51 14.15 -2.93
N LEU A 79 -4.04 12.97 -2.53
CA LEU A 79 -3.79 11.84 -3.44
C LEU A 79 -4.69 10.67 -3.08
N HIS A 80 -5.50 10.24 -4.03
CA HIS A 80 -6.43 9.13 -3.88
C HIS A 80 -5.81 7.86 -4.46
N LEU A 81 -5.49 6.90 -3.59
CA LEU A 81 -4.87 5.63 -3.96
C LEU A 81 -5.82 4.48 -3.62
N VAL A 82 -5.94 3.51 -4.52
CA VAL A 82 -6.74 2.31 -4.30
C VAL A 82 -5.82 1.10 -4.30
N VAL A 83 -5.78 0.38 -3.18
CA VAL A 83 -5.11 -0.93 -3.08
C VAL A 83 -6.16 -2.01 -3.27
N LYS A 84 -5.87 -2.98 -4.13
CA LYS A 84 -6.69 -4.17 -4.34
C LYS A 84 -5.89 -5.40 -3.91
N ALA A 85 -6.52 -6.28 -3.14
CA ALA A 85 -6.03 -7.61 -2.83
C ALA A 85 -6.85 -8.64 -3.61
N THR A 86 -6.18 -9.65 -4.16
CA THR A 86 -6.78 -10.78 -4.88
C THR A 86 -6.13 -12.08 -4.48
#